data_AF-A0A4U5UV09-F1
#
_entry.id   AF-A0A4U5UV09-F1
#
_cell.length_a   1.000
_cell.length_b   1.000
_cell.length_c   1.000
_cell.angle_alpha   90.00
_cell.angle_beta   90.00
_cell.angle_gamma   90.00
#
_symmetry.space_group_name_H-M   'P 1'
#
loop_
_entity.id
_entity.type
_entity.pdbx_description
1 polymer ?
#
loop_
_entity_poly.entity_id
_entity_poly.type
_entity_poly.pdbx_seq_one_letter_code
_entity_poly.pdbx_strand_id
1 'polypeptide(L)'
;MDCGIFTSKSVLLFLSLVFWAAGAALAYVGAYVIKSYDNFEHFVQDKYTLIPAAIIIGVSVVMFIFGLVGCCATLRESKVGLSFFFLIIMLIFAAEVAALVFSFIYQSKIKEDLGRSMNDVFMKYDGQDAETKAVDYLQTQLQCCGVKNYTSWSNTTWFSSHNNTVPLTCCKNTTSTQCTGRLDQLDLLNTEGCEDKLVNLLQGVLGYAMLVILGFAIIKVMQLCKAAFDHSSEARTVAHSNRLYSSRLGLISFRRSPPVPTRTRSSSPIV
;
A
#
# COMPACT_ATOMS: atom_id res chain seq x y z
N MET A 1 -19.22 27.82 5.00
CA MET A 1 -18.72 26.47 5.37
C MET A 1 -18.10 25.74 4.16
N ASP A 2 -17.85 26.48 3.08
CA ASP A 2 -17.64 25.92 1.74
C ASP A 2 -16.16 25.65 1.42
N CYS A 3 -15.25 26.41 2.06
CA CYS A 3 -13.81 26.22 1.91
C CYS A 3 -13.37 24.81 2.31
N GLY A 4 -13.95 24.25 3.38
CA GLY A 4 -13.56 22.94 3.90
C GLY A 4 -14.05 21.72 3.11
N ILE A 5 -15.18 21.84 2.41
CA ILE A 5 -15.75 20.78 1.58
C ILE A 5 -15.02 20.72 0.23
N PHE A 6 -14.67 21.88 -0.32
CA PHE A 6 -13.88 21.99 -1.54
C PHE A 6 -12.48 21.38 -1.38
N THR A 7 -11.83 21.57 -0.22
CA THR A 7 -10.52 20.95 0.06
C THR A 7 -10.57 19.42 0.06
N SER A 8 -11.60 18.82 0.68
CA SER A 8 -11.71 17.35 0.78
C SER A 8 -11.92 16.70 -0.60
N LYS A 9 -12.85 17.23 -1.40
CA LYS A 9 -13.09 16.75 -2.77
C LYS A 9 -11.85 16.90 -3.66
N SER A 10 -11.15 18.02 -3.54
CA SER A 10 -9.91 18.25 -4.30
C SER A 10 -8.80 17.28 -3.92
N VAL A 11 -8.65 16.96 -2.62
CA VAL A 11 -7.65 15.99 -2.13
C VAL A 11 -7.99 14.59 -2.61
N LEU A 12 -9.26 14.17 -2.55
CA LEU A 12 -9.70 12.86 -3.03
C LEU A 12 -9.53 12.69 -4.54
N LEU A 13 -9.83 13.74 -5.31
CA LEU A 13 -9.61 13.76 -6.75
C LEU A 13 -8.12 13.63 -7.07
N PHE A 14 -7.27 14.42 -6.40
CA PHE A 14 -5.82 14.35 -6.58
C PHE A 14 -5.26 12.97 -6.24
N LEU A 15 -5.63 12.39 -5.08
CA LEU A 15 -5.20 11.05 -4.69
C LEU A 15 -5.67 9.99 -5.70
N SER A 16 -6.91 10.08 -6.19
CA SER A 16 -7.44 9.16 -7.21
C SER A 16 -6.69 9.26 -8.53
N LEU A 17 -6.30 10.47 -8.95
CA LEU A 17 -5.48 10.70 -10.15
C LEU A 17 -4.06 10.16 -9.99
N VAL A 18 -3.45 10.34 -8.81
CA VAL A 18 -2.13 9.77 -8.50
C VAL A 18 -2.18 8.24 -8.55
N PHE A 19 -3.19 7.61 -7.93
CA PHE A 19 -3.36 6.15 -7.99
C PHE A 19 -3.58 5.64 -9.41
N TRP A 20 -4.38 6.36 -10.20
CA TRP A 20 -4.62 6.05 -11.60
C TRP A 20 -3.32 6.10 -12.43
N ALA A 21 -2.56 7.19 -12.30
CA ALA A 21 -1.30 7.38 -13.02
C ALA A 21 -0.24 6.35 -12.60
N ALA A 22 -0.13 6.08 -11.30
CA ALA A 22 0.76 5.06 -10.76
C ALA A 22 0.38 3.65 -11.28
N GLY A 23 -0.92 3.32 -11.32
CA GLY A 23 -1.40 2.06 -11.89
C GLY A 23 -1.02 1.92 -13.37
N ALA A 24 -1.22 2.98 -14.17
CA ALA A 24 -0.84 2.97 -15.58
C ALA A 24 0.68 2.81 -15.78
N ALA A 25 1.49 3.49 -14.98
CA ALA A 25 2.95 3.37 -15.02
C ALA A 25 3.43 1.97 -14.63
N LEU A 26 2.88 1.38 -13.56
CA LEU A 26 3.21 0.01 -13.14
C LEU A 26 2.77 -1.03 -14.18
N ALA A 27 1.62 -0.84 -14.82
CA ALA A 27 1.17 -1.70 -15.92
C ALA A 27 2.13 -1.64 -17.12
N TYR A 28 2.59 -0.44 -17.48
CA TYR A 28 3.58 -0.24 -18.54
C TYR A 28 4.91 -0.95 -18.21
N VAL A 29 5.44 -0.75 -16.99
CA VAL A 29 6.68 -1.42 -16.55
C VAL A 29 6.50 -2.93 -16.53
N GLY A 30 5.39 -3.44 -15.99
CA GLY A 30 5.09 -4.88 -15.97
C GLY A 30 5.05 -5.49 -17.37
N ALA A 31 4.38 -4.84 -18.31
CA ALA A 31 4.33 -5.27 -19.71
C ALA A 31 5.71 -5.21 -20.39
N TYR A 32 6.50 -4.16 -20.12
CA TYR A 32 7.87 -4.04 -20.63
C TYR A 32 8.75 -5.19 -20.15
N VAL A 33 8.66 -5.53 -18.85
CA VAL A 33 9.42 -6.62 -18.24
C VAL A 33 9.07 -7.95 -18.92
N ILE A 34 7.77 -8.28 -19.06
CA ILE A 34 7.35 -9.52 -19.75
C ILE A 34 7.88 -9.57 -21.18
N LYS A 35 7.74 -8.48 -21.95
CA LYS A 35 8.22 -8.42 -23.32
C LYS A 35 9.74 -8.55 -23.41
N SER A 36 10.47 -7.97 -22.47
CA SER A 36 11.92 -8.12 -22.42
C SER A 36 12.32 -9.58 -22.26
N TYR A 37 11.60 -10.34 -21.43
CA TYR A 37 11.85 -11.77 -21.20
C TYR A 37 11.38 -12.68 -22.34
N ASP A 38 10.30 -12.32 -23.05
CA ASP A 38 9.80 -13.06 -24.21
C ASP A 38 10.89 -13.21 -25.30
N ASN A 39 11.75 -12.19 -25.45
CA ASN A 39 12.90 -12.23 -26.36
C ASN A 39 14.05 -13.17 -25.90
N PHE A 40 14.01 -13.66 -24.67
CA PHE A 40 14.99 -14.59 -24.08
C PHE A 40 14.42 -16.01 -23.86
N GLU A 41 13.22 -16.33 -24.35
CA GLU A 41 12.53 -17.61 -24.11
C GLU A 41 13.30 -18.87 -24.53
N HIS A 42 14.35 -18.77 -25.33
CA HIS A 42 15.22 -19.92 -25.61
C HIS A 42 16.23 -20.26 -24.50
N PHE A 43 16.34 -19.45 -23.43
CA PHE A 43 17.42 -19.60 -22.43
C PHE A 43 16.98 -19.57 -20.96
N VAL A 44 15.72 -19.25 -20.62
CA VAL A 44 15.32 -19.06 -19.22
C VAL A 44 13.97 -19.70 -18.95
N GLN A 45 14.00 -20.96 -18.50
CA GLN A 45 12.82 -21.75 -18.15
C GLN A 45 12.37 -21.51 -16.69
N ASP A 46 12.48 -20.28 -16.19
CA ASP A 46 12.24 -20.01 -14.77
C ASP A 46 10.87 -19.41 -14.48
N LYS A 47 10.03 -20.28 -13.90
CA LYS A 47 8.75 -19.91 -13.26
C LYS A 47 8.92 -18.80 -12.21
N TYR A 48 10.12 -18.64 -11.67
CA TYR A 48 10.44 -17.69 -10.59
C TYR A 48 10.37 -16.21 -11.02
N THR A 49 10.52 -15.89 -12.31
CA THR A 49 10.52 -14.49 -12.79
C THR A 49 9.16 -14.05 -13.32
N LEU A 50 8.36 -14.99 -13.84
CA LEU A 50 7.00 -14.71 -14.33
C LEU A 50 6.02 -14.42 -13.19
N ILE A 51 6.18 -15.09 -12.03
CA ILE A 51 5.28 -14.93 -10.88
C ILE A 51 5.29 -13.47 -10.35
N PRO A 52 6.44 -12.84 -10.04
CA PRO A 52 6.47 -11.44 -9.62
C PRO A 52 5.90 -10.47 -10.66
N ALA A 53 6.23 -10.66 -11.95
CA ALA A 53 5.75 -9.77 -13.01
C ALA A 53 4.22 -9.84 -13.18
N ALA A 54 3.63 -11.04 -13.12
CA ALA A 54 2.18 -11.22 -13.19
C ALA A 54 1.46 -10.58 -12.00
N ILE A 55 2.03 -10.68 -10.78
CA ILE A 55 1.49 -10.02 -9.58
C ILE A 55 1.51 -8.50 -9.75
N ILE A 56 2.62 -7.92 -10.24
CA ILE A 56 2.74 -6.48 -10.48
C ILE A 56 1.64 -6.00 -11.45
N ILE A 57 1.42 -6.73 -12.54
CA ILE A 57 0.36 -6.40 -13.50
C ILE A 57 -1.02 -6.49 -12.84
N GLY A 58 -1.30 -7.58 -12.12
CA GLY A 58 -2.57 -7.75 -11.42
C GLY A 58 -2.90 -6.60 -10.47
N VAL A 59 -1.93 -6.21 -9.64
CA VAL A 59 -2.06 -5.06 -8.72
C VAL A 59 -2.26 -3.75 -9.49
N SER A 60 -1.51 -3.54 -10.58
CA SER A 60 -1.59 -2.32 -11.37
C SER A 60 -2.97 -2.09 -12.01
N VAL A 61 -3.61 -3.16 -12.51
CA VAL A 61 -4.95 -3.11 -13.10
C VAL A 61 -6.00 -2.76 -12.04
N VAL A 62 -5.91 -3.39 -10.87
CA VAL A 62 -6.81 -3.11 -9.75
C VAL A 62 -6.67 -1.66 -9.28
N MET A 63 -5.44 -1.16 -9.12
CA MET A 63 -5.18 0.24 -8.76
C MET A 63 -5.73 1.22 -9.80
N PHE A 64 -5.57 0.92 -11.09
CA PHE A 64 -6.08 1.74 -12.18
C PHE A 64 -7.62 1.85 -12.14
N ILE A 65 -8.32 0.73 -11.93
CA ILE A 65 -9.78 0.71 -11.81
C ILE A 65 -10.24 1.52 -10.58
N PHE A 66 -9.59 1.35 -9.42
CA PHE A 66 -9.90 2.13 -8.23
C PHE A 66 -9.72 3.63 -8.44
N GLY A 67 -8.66 4.05 -9.15
CA GLY A 67 -8.42 5.45 -9.52
C GLY A 67 -9.54 6.02 -10.42
N LEU A 68 -9.98 5.26 -11.43
CA LEU A 68 -11.10 5.67 -12.29
C LEU A 68 -12.41 5.80 -11.52
N VAL A 69 -12.73 4.81 -10.67
CA VAL A 69 -13.95 4.82 -9.85
C VAL A 69 -13.91 5.99 -8.86
N GLY A 70 -12.77 6.26 -8.23
CA GLY A 70 -12.58 7.40 -7.32
C GLY A 70 -12.77 8.75 -8.01
N CYS A 71 -12.25 8.91 -9.22
CA CYS A 71 -12.43 10.11 -10.04
C CYS A 71 -13.92 10.31 -10.40
N CYS A 72 -14.57 9.28 -10.95
CA CYS A 72 -15.99 9.31 -11.33
C CYS A 72 -16.91 9.57 -10.12
N ALA A 73 -16.64 8.96 -8.97
CA ALA A 73 -17.42 9.13 -7.75
C ALA A 73 -17.32 10.58 -7.22
N THR A 74 -16.14 11.19 -7.31
CA THR A 74 -15.91 12.57 -6.86
C THR A 74 -16.58 13.57 -7.80
N LEU A 75 -16.49 13.36 -9.13
CA LEU A 75 -17.05 14.27 -10.14
C LEU A 75 -18.57 14.23 -10.24
N ARG A 76 -19.21 13.07 -10.04
CA ARG A 76 -20.68 12.95 -10.17
C ARG A 76 -21.47 13.50 -8.99
N GLU A 77 -20.80 13.96 -7.91
CA GLU A 77 -21.41 14.46 -6.67
C GLU A 77 -22.56 13.61 -6.11
N SER A 78 -22.60 12.31 -6.46
CA SER A 78 -23.70 11.45 -6.06
C SER A 78 -23.55 11.07 -4.58
N LYS A 79 -24.62 11.28 -3.79
CA LYS A 79 -24.61 10.95 -2.36
C LYS A 79 -24.26 9.47 -2.10
N VAL A 80 -24.74 8.57 -2.96
CA VAL A 80 -24.46 7.13 -2.88
C VAL A 80 -22.99 6.82 -3.21
N GLY A 81 -22.43 7.44 -4.25
CA GLY A 81 -21.02 7.23 -4.63
C GLY A 81 -20.04 7.71 -3.56
N LEU A 82 -20.34 8.85 -2.92
CA LEU A 82 -19.50 9.37 -1.84
C LEU A 82 -19.53 8.46 -0.59
N SER A 83 -20.69 7.90 -0.26
CA SER A 83 -20.85 6.94 0.84
C SER A 83 -20.08 5.65 0.58
N PHE A 84 -20.17 5.09 -0.63
CA PHE A 84 -19.42 3.89 -1.01
C PHE A 84 -17.90 4.11 -0.94
N PHE A 85 -17.43 5.26 -1.41
CA PHE A 85 -16.02 5.62 -1.35
C PHE A 85 -15.50 5.76 0.10
N PHE A 86 -16.32 6.32 0.99
CA PHE A 86 -16.02 6.37 2.42
C PHE A 86 -15.90 4.97 3.05
N LEU A 87 -16.79 4.04 2.68
CA LEU A 87 -16.70 2.63 3.13
C LEU A 87 -15.41 1.96 2.67
N ILE A 88 -15.01 2.15 1.40
CA ILE A 88 -13.73 1.64 0.89
C ILE A 88 -12.56 2.22 1.70
N ILE A 89 -12.58 3.53 1.96
CA ILE A 89 -11.54 4.19 2.76
C ILE A 89 -11.39 3.57 4.15
N MET A 90 -12.52 3.25 4.81
CA MET A 90 -12.54 2.60 6.12
C MET A 90 -11.98 1.18 6.08
N LEU A 91 -12.34 0.41 5.05
CA LEU A 91 -11.79 -0.94 4.86
C LEU A 91 -10.27 -0.91 4.64
N ILE A 92 -9.78 0.05 3.84
CA ILE A 92 -8.34 0.25 3.64
C ILE A 92 -7.66 0.61 4.96
N PHE A 93 -8.24 1.50 5.77
CA PHE A 93 -7.67 1.86 7.07
C PHE A 93 -7.60 0.66 8.03
N ALA A 94 -8.64 -0.18 8.06
CA ALA A 94 -8.61 -1.42 8.85
C ALA A 94 -7.51 -2.38 8.35
N ALA A 95 -7.34 -2.50 7.02
CA ALA A 95 -6.28 -3.32 6.42
C ALA A 95 -4.88 -2.76 6.73
N GLU A 96 -4.70 -1.44 6.72
CA GLU A 96 -3.44 -0.79 7.11
C GLU A 96 -3.08 -1.12 8.56
N VAL A 97 -4.01 -0.96 9.50
CA VAL A 97 -3.77 -1.30 10.91
C VAL A 97 -3.41 -2.79 11.07
N ALA A 98 -4.13 -3.68 10.38
CA ALA A 98 -3.81 -5.11 10.40
C ALA A 98 -2.41 -5.40 9.82
N ALA A 99 -2.04 -4.76 8.72
CA ALA A 99 -0.72 -4.90 8.11
C ALA A 99 0.41 -4.41 9.03
N LEU A 100 0.21 -3.27 9.71
CA LEU A 100 1.17 -2.75 10.70
C LEU A 100 1.39 -3.75 11.85
N VAL A 101 0.30 -4.31 12.38
CA VAL A 101 0.35 -5.31 13.45
C VAL A 101 1.06 -6.60 12.98
N PHE A 102 0.69 -7.12 11.82
CA PHE A 102 1.33 -8.31 11.27
C PHE A 102 2.81 -8.09 10.94
N SER A 103 3.17 -6.93 10.40
CA SER A 103 4.58 -6.61 10.13
C SER A 103 5.43 -6.67 11.39
N PHE A 104 4.90 -6.23 12.54
CA PHE A 104 5.61 -6.29 13.80
C PHE A 104 5.71 -7.72 14.34
N ILE A 105 4.60 -8.48 14.31
CA ILE A 105 4.57 -9.87 14.81
C ILE A 105 5.47 -10.81 14.01
N TYR A 106 5.46 -10.69 12.68
CA TYR A 106 6.16 -11.62 11.78
C TYR A 106 7.58 -11.20 11.41
N GLN A 107 8.10 -10.08 11.94
CA GLN A 107 9.43 -9.56 11.58
C GLN A 107 10.54 -10.60 11.78
N SER A 108 10.53 -11.33 12.90
CA SER A 108 11.52 -12.36 13.22
C SER A 108 11.45 -13.54 12.27
N LYS A 109 10.23 -14.01 11.99
CA LYS A 109 9.97 -15.12 11.07
C LYS A 109 10.42 -14.78 9.65
N ILE A 110 10.15 -13.55 9.19
CA ILE A 110 10.60 -13.08 7.87
C ILE A 110 12.13 -13.14 7.78
N LYS A 111 12.86 -12.71 8.82
CA LYS A 111 14.34 -12.78 8.82
C LYS A 111 14.83 -14.23 8.74
N GLU A 112 14.21 -15.14 9.49
CA GLU A 112 14.59 -16.56 9.48
C GLU A 112 14.29 -17.24 8.14
N ASP A 113 13.09 -17.04 7.60
CA ASP A 113 12.68 -17.60 6.30
C ASP A 113 13.56 -17.05 5.17
N LEU A 114 13.96 -15.77 5.23
CA LEU A 114 14.94 -15.16 4.32
C LEU A 114 16.29 -15.87 4.40
N GLY A 115 16.83 -16.06 5.61
CA GLY A 115 18.12 -16.72 5.80
C GLY A 115 18.13 -18.15 5.25
N ARG A 116 17.06 -18.91 5.50
CA ARG A 116 16.88 -20.27 4.95
C ARG A 116 16.79 -20.26 3.44
N SER A 117 15.91 -19.44 2.87
CA SER A 117 15.73 -19.34 1.42
C SER A 117 17.02 -18.90 0.73
N MET A 118 17.77 -17.97 1.33
CA MET A 118 19.03 -17.51 0.76
C MET A 118 20.09 -18.61 0.84
N ASN A 119 20.13 -19.38 1.93
CA ASN A 119 21.02 -20.53 2.03
C ASN A 119 20.74 -21.58 0.95
N ASP A 120 19.47 -21.90 0.70
CA ASP A 120 19.10 -22.87 -0.34
C ASP A 120 19.54 -22.41 -1.74
N VAL A 121 19.40 -21.11 -2.05
CA VAL A 121 19.84 -20.54 -3.33
C VAL A 121 21.36 -20.58 -3.45
N PHE A 122 22.10 -20.22 -2.39
CA PHE A 122 23.57 -20.28 -2.38
C PHE A 122 24.10 -21.72 -2.50
N MET A 123 23.40 -22.71 -1.93
CA MET A 123 23.79 -24.13 -2.01
C MET A 123 23.64 -24.70 -3.42
N LYS A 124 22.76 -24.12 -4.24
CA LYS A 124 22.55 -24.51 -5.64
C LYS A 124 23.40 -23.74 -6.65
N TYR A 125 24.23 -22.81 -6.19
CA TYR A 125 25.08 -22.00 -7.06
C TYR A 125 26.04 -22.89 -7.86
N ASP A 126 26.02 -22.74 -9.18
CA ASP A 126 26.76 -23.59 -10.13
C ASP A 126 27.55 -22.81 -11.20
N GLY A 127 27.34 -21.49 -11.30
CA GLY A 127 27.98 -20.63 -12.30
C GLY A 127 27.23 -20.49 -13.64
N GLN A 128 26.09 -21.16 -13.84
CA GLN A 128 25.39 -21.18 -15.14
C GLN A 128 23.89 -20.86 -15.05
N ASP A 129 23.23 -21.30 -13.97
CA ASP A 129 21.77 -21.24 -13.85
C ASP A 129 21.22 -19.89 -13.37
N ALA A 130 19.89 -19.77 -13.27
CA ALA A 130 19.26 -18.54 -12.79
C ALA A 130 19.53 -18.27 -11.30
N GLU A 131 19.71 -19.31 -10.47
CA GLU A 131 20.15 -19.14 -9.08
C GLU A 131 21.52 -18.44 -9.03
N THR A 132 22.42 -18.77 -9.96
CA THR A 132 23.72 -18.12 -10.11
C THR A 132 23.56 -16.62 -10.37
N LYS A 133 22.72 -16.23 -11.34
CA LYS A 133 22.48 -14.81 -11.64
C LYS A 133 21.93 -14.04 -10.45
N ALA A 134 21.06 -14.66 -9.64
CA ALA A 134 20.51 -14.04 -8.46
C ALA A 134 21.58 -13.80 -7.38
N VAL A 135 22.45 -14.79 -7.12
CA VAL A 135 23.56 -14.65 -6.17
C VAL A 135 24.56 -13.61 -6.65
N ASP A 136 24.96 -13.66 -7.92
CA ASP A 136 25.89 -12.71 -8.53
C ASP A 136 25.37 -11.28 -8.43
N TYR A 137 24.08 -11.09 -8.72
CA TYR A 137 23.41 -9.80 -8.57
C TYR A 137 23.41 -9.34 -7.11
N LEU A 138 23.04 -10.20 -6.16
CA LEU A 138 23.04 -9.84 -4.73
C LEU A 138 24.44 -9.43 -4.25
N GLN A 139 25.47 -10.20 -4.59
CA GLN A 139 26.85 -9.92 -4.15
C GLN A 139 27.39 -8.61 -4.72
N THR A 140 27.14 -8.36 -6.01
CA THR A 140 27.60 -7.13 -6.67
C THR A 140 26.84 -5.91 -6.18
N GLN A 141 25.51 -5.98 -6.03
CA GLN A 141 24.69 -4.84 -5.61
C GLN A 141 24.83 -4.51 -4.12
N LEU A 142 24.89 -5.52 -3.26
CA LEU A 142 24.97 -5.34 -1.81
C LEU A 142 26.40 -5.32 -1.28
N GLN A 143 27.40 -5.53 -2.16
CA GLN A 143 28.83 -5.57 -1.80
C GLN A 143 29.06 -6.53 -0.63
N CYS A 144 28.60 -7.77 -0.79
CA CYS A 144 28.61 -8.82 0.22
C CYS A 144 29.17 -10.12 -0.36
N CYS A 145 29.54 -11.07 0.51
CA CYS A 145 29.96 -12.40 0.10
C CYS A 145 29.42 -13.47 1.04
N GLY A 146 28.79 -14.48 0.46
CA GLY A 146 28.19 -15.59 1.21
C GLY A 146 26.94 -15.18 1.99
N VAL A 147 26.30 -16.17 2.62
CA VAL A 147 25.03 -15.96 3.33
C VAL A 147 25.23 -15.12 4.59
N LYS A 148 26.02 -15.64 5.54
CA LYS A 148 26.35 -14.96 6.79
C LYS A 148 27.68 -14.22 6.73
N ASN A 149 28.62 -14.75 5.96
CA ASN A 149 29.97 -14.23 5.79
C ASN A 149 30.61 -14.95 4.58
N TYR A 150 31.78 -14.49 4.11
CA TYR A 150 32.53 -15.10 3.00
C TYR A 150 32.81 -16.58 3.24
N THR A 151 32.98 -17.02 4.50
CA THR A 151 33.19 -18.41 4.88
C THR A 151 31.98 -19.31 4.62
N SER A 152 30.77 -18.75 4.45
CA SER A 152 29.57 -19.55 4.13
C SER A 152 29.73 -20.34 2.82
N TRP A 153 30.60 -19.86 1.92
CA TRP A 153 30.95 -20.57 0.70
C TRP A 153 31.61 -21.93 0.97
N SER A 154 32.34 -22.12 2.07
CA SER A 154 33.04 -23.37 2.34
C SER A 154 32.13 -24.60 2.46
N ASN A 155 30.84 -24.37 2.72
CA ASN A 155 29.83 -25.43 2.82
C ASN A 155 29.10 -25.70 1.49
N THR A 156 29.44 -24.98 0.42
CA THR A 156 28.79 -25.11 -0.89
C THR A 156 29.55 -26.08 -1.82
N THR A 157 28.83 -26.65 -2.79
CA THR A 157 29.41 -27.49 -3.85
C THR A 157 30.36 -26.69 -4.75
N TRP A 158 30.06 -25.40 -4.98
CA TRP A 158 30.90 -24.47 -5.73
C TRP A 158 32.32 -24.41 -5.18
N PHE A 159 32.44 -24.17 -3.88
CA PHE A 159 33.75 -23.98 -3.24
C PHE A 159 34.64 -25.22 -3.35
N SER A 160 34.05 -26.42 -3.18
CA SER A 160 34.77 -27.69 -3.30
C SER A 160 35.17 -28.01 -4.76
N SER A 161 34.35 -27.61 -5.73
CA SER A 161 34.61 -27.85 -7.15
C SER A 161 35.56 -26.83 -7.79
N HIS A 162 35.69 -25.64 -7.19
CA HIS A 162 36.47 -24.52 -7.74
C HIS A 162 37.71 -24.19 -6.91
N ASN A 163 38.48 -25.21 -6.53
CA ASN A 163 39.77 -25.06 -5.85
C ASN A 163 39.72 -24.21 -4.57
N ASN A 164 38.66 -24.31 -3.78
CA ASN A 164 38.46 -23.54 -2.55
C ASN A 164 38.43 -22.02 -2.79
N THR A 165 37.79 -21.59 -3.87
CA THR A 165 37.57 -20.18 -4.21
C THR A 165 36.09 -19.79 -4.11
N VAL A 166 35.84 -18.53 -3.80
CA VAL A 166 34.52 -17.90 -3.87
C VAL A 166 34.32 -17.28 -5.26
N PRO A 167 33.06 -17.02 -5.68
CA PRO A 167 32.79 -16.34 -6.95
C PRO A 167 33.47 -14.95 -7.03
N LEU A 168 33.87 -14.55 -8.24
CA LEU A 168 34.52 -13.25 -8.47
C LEU A 168 33.61 -12.05 -8.15
N THR A 169 32.30 -12.25 -8.10
CA THR A 169 31.32 -11.26 -7.64
C THR A 169 31.45 -10.91 -6.16
N CYS A 170 32.13 -11.74 -5.35
CA CYS A 170 32.51 -11.40 -3.99
C CYS A 170 33.65 -10.37 -3.90
N CYS A 171 34.37 -10.09 -4.99
CA CYS A 171 35.45 -9.12 -5.00
C CYS A 171 34.91 -7.69 -4.86
N LYS A 172 35.56 -6.85 -4.04
CA LYS A 172 35.24 -5.41 -3.90
C LYS A 172 35.28 -4.67 -5.23
N ASN A 173 36.22 -5.06 -6.09
CA ASN A 173 36.32 -4.56 -7.45
C ASN A 173 36.33 -5.74 -8.43
N THR A 174 35.20 -5.97 -9.08
CA THR A 174 35.00 -7.05 -10.06
C THR A 174 35.84 -6.89 -11.34
N THR A 175 36.39 -5.69 -11.59
CA THR A 175 37.27 -5.43 -12.75
C THR A 175 38.75 -5.61 -12.45
N SER A 176 39.11 -5.83 -11.18
CA SER A 176 40.51 -6.04 -10.80
C SER A 176 40.94 -7.46 -11.10
N THR A 177 41.96 -7.61 -11.94
CA THR A 177 42.61 -8.91 -12.21
C THR A 177 43.38 -9.47 -10.99
N GLN A 178 43.49 -8.70 -9.91
CA GLN A 178 44.21 -9.09 -8.69
C GLN A 178 43.36 -9.95 -7.75
N CYS A 179 42.03 -9.85 -7.85
CA CYS A 179 41.13 -10.63 -7.02
C CYS A 179 40.84 -11.98 -7.69
N THR A 180 41.29 -13.05 -7.06
CA THR A 180 41.16 -14.42 -7.62
C THR A 180 40.08 -15.24 -6.92
N GLY A 181 39.35 -14.64 -5.97
CA GLY A 181 38.34 -15.33 -5.16
C GLY A 181 38.94 -16.27 -4.10
N ARG A 182 40.26 -16.23 -3.87
CA ARG A 182 40.88 -17.04 -2.82
C ARG A 182 40.69 -16.40 -1.44
N LEU A 183 40.51 -17.25 -0.43
CA LEU A 183 40.26 -16.82 0.95
C LEU A 183 41.47 -16.17 1.63
N ASP A 184 42.68 -16.28 1.10
CA ASP A 184 43.89 -15.59 1.58
C ASP A 184 43.90 -14.09 1.21
N GLN A 185 43.07 -13.67 0.25
CA GLN A 185 42.97 -12.29 -0.23
C GLN A 185 41.84 -11.50 0.44
N LEU A 186 41.75 -11.52 1.78
CA LEU A 186 40.63 -10.87 2.51
C LEU A 186 40.51 -9.36 2.21
N ASP A 187 41.62 -8.66 1.95
CA ASP A 187 41.60 -7.22 1.68
C ASP A 187 40.85 -6.87 0.38
N LEU A 188 40.78 -7.81 -0.56
CA LEU A 188 40.13 -7.64 -1.87
C LEU A 188 38.69 -8.18 -1.89
N LEU A 189 38.27 -8.95 -0.88
CA LEU A 189 36.94 -9.55 -0.78
C LEU A 189 35.99 -8.73 0.08
N ASN A 190 34.71 -8.75 -0.28
CA ASN A 190 33.64 -8.35 0.63
C ASN A 190 33.50 -9.41 1.72
N THR A 191 33.74 -9.06 2.97
CA THR A 191 33.69 -10.03 4.09
C THR A 191 32.32 -10.08 4.77
N GLU A 192 31.43 -9.13 4.51
CA GLU A 192 30.10 -9.10 5.12
C GLU A 192 29.14 -10.07 4.43
N GLY A 193 28.24 -10.68 5.20
CA GLY A 193 27.20 -11.56 4.68
C GLY A 193 26.09 -10.82 3.95
N CYS A 194 25.56 -11.44 2.90
CA CYS A 194 24.46 -10.88 2.13
C CYS A 194 23.14 -10.84 2.91
N GLU A 195 22.96 -11.71 3.92
CA GLU A 195 21.71 -11.76 4.68
C GLU A 195 21.50 -10.47 5.45
N ASP A 196 22.51 -10.04 6.22
CA ASP A 196 22.38 -8.85 7.05
C ASP A 196 22.30 -7.58 6.19
N LYS A 197 23.04 -7.50 5.07
CA LYS A 197 22.90 -6.39 4.10
C LYS A 197 21.49 -6.33 3.50
N LEU A 198 20.95 -7.47 3.07
CA LEU A 198 19.61 -7.55 2.47
C LEU A 198 18.54 -7.23 3.51
N VAL A 199 18.66 -7.74 4.74
CA VAL A 199 17.76 -7.42 5.84
C VAL A 199 17.81 -5.93 6.18
N ASN A 200 18.99 -5.31 6.20
CA ASN A 200 19.12 -3.87 6.44
C ASN A 200 18.49 -3.04 5.31
N LEU A 201 18.66 -3.44 4.06
CA LEU A 201 18.00 -2.82 2.92
C LEU A 201 16.46 -2.93 3.05
N LEU A 202 15.97 -4.15 3.32
CA LEU A 202 14.54 -4.41 3.51
C LEU A 202 13.97 -3.62 4.68
N GLN A 203 14.65 -3.57 5.82
CA GLN A 203 14.25 -2.76 6.97
C GLN A 203 14.23 -1.26 6.65
N GLY A 204 15.16 -0.77 5.83
CA GLY A 204 15.16 0.61 5.35
C GLY A 204 13.95 0.90 4.47
N VAL A 205 13.68 0.06 3.47
CA VAL A 205 12.54 0.20 2.56
C VAL A 205 11.21 0.07 3.30
N LEU A 206 11.08 -0.93 4.18
CA LEU A 206 9.91 -1.11 5.02
C LEU A 206 9.75 0.07 5.99
N GLY A 207 10.83 0.57 6.58
CA GLY A 207 10.79 1.76 7.45
C GLY A 207 10.28 2.99 6.71
N TYR A 208 10.77 3.25 5.49
CA TYR A 208 10.25 4.32 4.64
C TYR A 208 8.78 4.11 4.30
N ALA A 209 8.38 2.89 3.91
CA ALA A 209 6.99 2.56 3.63
C ALA A 209 6.08 2.79 4.85
N MET A 210 6.54 2.42 6.05
CA MET A 210 5.82 2.65 7.31
C MET A 210 5.59 4.14 7.58
N LEU A 211 6.58 5.00 7.29
CA LEU A 211 6.42 6.46 7.41
C LEU A 211 5.36 6.99 6.44
N VAL A 212 5.36 6.51 5.18
CA VAL A 212 4.37 6.89 4.17
C VAL A 212 2.96 6.41 4.59
N ILE A 213 2.84 5.16 5.05
CA ILE A 213 1.57 4.59 5.54
C ILE A 213 1.05 5.38 6.74
N LEU A 214 1.92 5.72 7.70
CA LEU A 214 1.54 6.52 8.86
C LEU A 214 1.05 7.92 8.45
N GLY A 215 1.73 8.57 7.51
CA GLY A 215 1.29 9.86 6.96
C GLY A 215 -0.09 9.77 6.31
N PHE A 216 -0.32 8.73 5.51
CA PHE A 216 -1.62 8.50 4.88
C PHE A 216 -2.72 8.18 5.91
N ALA A 217 -2.41 7.40 6.95
CA ALA A 217 -3.31 7.13 8.05
C ALA A 217 -3.71 8.41 8.81
N ILE A 218 -2.78 9.33 9.06
CA ILE A 218 -3.08 10.64 9.67
C ILE A 218 -4.05 11.44 8.80
N ILE A 219 -3.82 11.49 7.48
CA ILE A 219 -4.73 12.16 6.53
C ILE A 219 -6.13 11.54 6.58
N LYS A 220 -6.22 10.20 6.63
CA LYS A 220 -7.49 9.48 6.76
C LYS A 220 -8.22 9.82 8.05
N VAL A 221 -7.51 9.86 9.19
CA VAL A 221 -8.11 10.22 10.49
C VAL A 221 -8.62 11.66 10.48
N MET A 222 -7.85 12.62 9.95
CA MET A 222 -8.32 14.01 9.81
C MET A 222 -9.61 14.10 8.99
N GLN A 223 -9.71 13.32 7.91
CA GLN A 223 -10.91 13.26 7.08
C GLN A 223 -12.11 12.65 7.81
N LEU A 224 -11.90 11.59 8.60
CA LEU A 224 -12.92 10.96 9.43
C LEU A 224 -13.41 11.90 10.53
N CYS A 225 -12.51 12.58 11.23
CA CYS A 225 -12.86 13.58 12.24
C CYS A 225 -13.73 14.69 11.64
N LYS A 226 -13.39 15.15 10.44
CA LYS A 226 -14.18 16.17 9.74
C LYS A 226 -15.58 15.67 9.37
N ALA A 227 -15.70 14.45 8.85
CA ALA A 227 -16.99 13.84 8.54
C ALA A 227 -17.87 13.64 9.80
N ALA A 228 -17.27 13.20 10.91
CA ALA A 228 -17.96 13.05 12.19
C ALA A 228 -18.44 14.40 12.76
N PHE A 229 -17.61 15.45 12.65
CA PHE A 229 -17.98 16.79 13.08
C PHE A 229 -19.15 17.34 12.26
N ASP A 230 -19.10 17.20 10.93
CA ASP A 230 -20.15 17.64 10.01
C ASP A 230 -21.49 16.95 10.33
N HIS A 231 -21.48 15.63 10.47
CA HIS A 231 -22.67 14.86 10.88
C HIS A 231 -23.20 15.29 12.26
N SER A 232 -22.32 15.56 13.23
CA SER A 232 -22.71 16.07 14.56
C SER A 232 -23.31 17.48 14.51
N SER A 233 -22.89 18.28 13.53
CA SER A 233 -23.37 19.65 13.32
C SER A 233 -24.75 19.63 12.67
N GLU A 234 -24.97 18.77 11.68
CA GLU A 234 -26.24 18.58 11.01
C GLU A 234 -27.29 18.00 11.98
N ALA A 235 -26.91 16.99 12.78
CA ALA A 235 -27.75 16.44 13.85
C ALA A 235 -28.13 17.50 14.90
N ARG A 236 -27.18 18.38 15.30
CA ARG A 236 -27.47 19.52 16.19
C ARG A 236 -28.43 20.53 15.56
N THR A 237 -28.30 20.80 14.27
CA THR A 237 -29.15 21.76 13.55
C THR A 237 -30.58 21.25 13.42
N VAL A 238 -30.76 19.96 13.10
CA VAL A 238 -32.08 19.31 13.05
C VAL A 238 -32.71 19.27 14.45
N ALA A 239 -31.94 18.94 15.50
CA ALA A 239 -32.43 18.95 16.87
C ALA A 239 -32.84 20.35 17.35
N HIS A 240 -32.16 21.41 16.89
CA HIS A 240 -32.52 22.80 17.18
C HIS A 240 -33.78 23.23 16.42
N SER A 241 -33.89 22.88 15.13
CA SER A 241 -35.08 23.15 14.30
C SER A 241 -36.34 22.47 14.86
N ASN A 242 -36.25 21.20 15.24
CA ASN A 242 -37.36 20.46 15.86
C ASN A 242 -37.80 21.07 17.20
N ARG A 243 -36.86 21.59 17.99
CA ARG A 243 -37.17 22.32 19.23
C ARG A 243 -37.94 23.60 18.95
N LEU A 244 -37.51 24.40 17.98
CA LEU A 244 -38.20 25.64 17.58
C LEU A 244 -39.60 25.38 17.03
N TYR A 245 -39.78 24.31 16.24
CA TYR A 245 -41.09 23.89 15.73
C TYR A 245 -42.02 23.46 16.88
N SER A 246 -41.53 22.66 17.82
CA SER A 246 -42.26 22.26 19.03
C SER A 246 -42.67 23.45 19.89
N SER A 247 -41.79 24.45 20.07
CA SER A 247 -42.10 25.67 20.83
C SER A 247 -43.13 26.56 20.13
N ARG A 248 -43.10 26.65 18.79
CA ARG A 248 -44.14 27.36 18.01
C ARG A 248 -45.49 26.65 18.07
N LEU A 249 -45.53 25.32 18.02
CA LEU A 249 -46.76 24.54 18.18
C LEU A 249 -47.36 24.66 19.60
N GLY A 250 -46.52 24.68 20.63
CA GLY A 250 -46.96 24.97 22.00
C GLY A 250 -47.47 26.40 22.20
N LEU A 251 -47.02 27.36 21.39
CA LEU A 251 -47.53 28.74 21.37
C LEU A 251 -48.82 28.91 20.55
N ILE A 252 -49.09 28.03 19.58
CA ILE A 252 -50.35 28.03 18.80
C ILE A 252 -51.54 27.55 19.66
N SER A 253 -51.32 26.73 20.70
CA SER A 253 -52.41 26.35 21.62
C SER A 253 -52.82 27.45 22.61
N PHE A 254 -52.18 28.62 22.60
CA PHE A 254 -52.41 29.68 23.60
C PHE A 254 -52.87 31.04 23.03
N ARG A 255 -53.13 31.18 21.71
CA ARG A 255 -53.66 32.43 21.13
C ARG A 255 -55.09 32.30 20.60
N ARG A 256 -56.02 32.72 21.46
CA ARG A 256 -57.36 33.29 21.22
C ARG A 256 -58.42 32.41 20.54
N SER A 257 -59.36 31.94 21.36
CA SER A 257 -60.79 32.03 21.05
C SER A 257 -61.26 33.48 21.28
N PRO A 258 -61.80 34.21 20.28
CA PRO A 258 -62.65 35.36 20.54
C PRO A 258 -64.12 34.91 20.67
N PRO A 259 -64.96 35.62 21.44
CA PRO A 259 -66.35 35.26 21.63
C PRO A 259 -67.19 35.65 20.41
N VAL A 260 -68.11 34.77 20.02
CA VAL A 260 -69.16 35.07 19.02
C VAL A 260 -70.39 35.60 19.75
N PRO A 261 -70.93 36.77 19.40
CA PRO A 261 -72.24 37.21 19.86
C PRO A 261 -73.30 37.23 18.74
N THR A 262 -74.57 37.12 19.17
CA THR A 262 -75.85 37.40 18.45
C THR A 262 -76.36 36.29 17.51
N ARG A 263 -77.67 36.02 17.31
CA ARG A 263 -78.94 36.70 17.62
C ARG A 263 -80.10 35.70 17.52
N THR A 264 -81.18 35.91 18.27
CA THR A 264 -82.48 35.23 18.21
C THR A 264 -83.34 35.65 16.99
N ARG A 265 -83.99 34.70 16.29
CA ARG A 265 -85.31 34.82 15.60
C ARG A 265 -85.72 33.44 15.02
N SER A 266 -86.65 32.70 15.64
CA SER A 266 -88.11 32.61 15.38
C SER A 266 -88.55 31.98 14.04
N SER A 267 -89.34 30.90 14.19
CA SER A 267 -90.56 30.49 13.45
C SER A 267 -90.49 29.85 12.04
N SER A 268 -90.54 28.50 12.04
CA SER A 268 -91.56 27.58 11.45
C SER A 268 -91.87 27.62 9.93
N PRO A 269 -92.70 26.68 9.39
CA PRO A 269 -92.27 25.72 8.36
C PRO A 269 -93.08 25.93 7.06
N ILE A 270 -92.97 25.05 6.05
CA ILE A 270 -94.07 24.52 5.23
C ILE A 270 -93.47 23.54 4.19
N VAL A 271 -93.99 22.31 4.28
CA VAL A 271 -94.22 21.25 3.27
C VAL A 271 -93.12 20.94 2.25
#